data_AF-A0A815EVP8-F1
#
_entry.id   AF-A0A815EVP8-F1
#
_cell.length_a   1.000
_cell.length_b   1.000
_cell.length_c   1.000
_cell.angle_alpha   90.00
_cell.angle_beta   90.00
_cell.angle_gamma   90.00
#
_symmetry.space_group_name_H-M   'P 1'
#
loop_
_entity.id
_entity.type
_entity.pdbx_description
1 polymer ?
#
loop_
_entity_poly.entity_id
_entity_poly.type
_entity_poly.pdbx_seq_one_letter_code
_entity_poly.pdbx_strand_id
1 'polypeptide(L)'
;MRMASPLKNGAPLDKQLQAIQLPHNMNVIYVDSTLMSDQWKAKNSRLVVLYIGVPLVIPHLSQLVASHFVLYAMAIKLLHCPKTPEEITLAEQLIDRYCEQAPLVYDQRIELLTLHAHLHLADQAQIHGGLAFTYAYSFKSSIRFIKRKAHGSKSLATQIAYWTNLQCMSEPTKFEIPISTAVNQIDMNHLSIDSYRDQ
;
A
#
# COMPACT_ATOMS: atom_id res chain seq x y z
N MET A 1 15.77 0.04 7.23
CA MET A 1 16.02 1.41 7.69
C MET A 1 16.16 1.36 9.20
N ARG A 2 17.34 1.02 9.72
CA ARG A 2 17.64 1.19 11.15
C ARG A 2 18.08 2.63 11.31
N MET A 3 17.18 3.48 11.77
CA MET A 3 17.59 4.81 12.24
C MET A 3 18.43 4.57 13.49
N ALA A 4 19.73 4.89 13.45
CA ALA A 4 20.59 4.89 14.62
C ALA A 4 19.91 5.74 15.70
N SER A 5 19.47 5.12 16.79
CA SER A 5 18.56 5.70 17.79
C SER A 5 19.15 6.96 18.44
N PRO A 6 18.66 8.18 18.11
CA PRO A 6 19.02 9.39 18.84
C PRO A 6 18.00 9.66 19.97
N LEU A 7 16.86 8.97 19.95
CA LEU A 7 15.72 9.21 20.83
C LEU A 7 15.89 8.39 22.11
N LYS A 8 16.76 8.85 23.02
CA LYS A 8 16.91 8.24 24.36
C LYS A 8 15.65 8.40 25.23
N ASN A 9 14.71 9.27 24.84
CA ASN A 9 13.41 9.47 25.51
C ASN A 9 12.28 9.64 24.47
N GLY A 10 11.50 8.58 24.21
CA GLY A 10 10.35 8.62 23.27
C GLY A 10 9.08 9.26 23.83
N ALA A 11 8.96 9.36 25.17
CA ALA A 11 7.78 9.89 25.85
C ALA A 11 7.29 11.29 25.38
N PRO A 12 8.16 12.30 25.18
CA PRO A 12 7.71 13.61 24.69
C PRO A 12 7.26 13.58 23.22
N LEU A 13 7.91 12.78 22.38
CA LEU A 13 7.54 12.62 20.96
C LEU A 13 6.19 11.90 20.82
N ASP A 14 5.97 10.86 21.63
CA ASP A 14 4.72 10.11 21.69
C ASP A 14 3.55 11.00 22.15
N LYS A 15 3.79 11.87 23.14
CA LYS A 15 2.79 12.82 23.61
C LYS A 15 2.42 13.84 22.52
N GLN A 16 3.39 14.33 21.76
CA GLN A 16 3.11 15.20 20.62
C GLN A 16 2.38 14.45 19.50
N LEU A 17 2.77 13.22 19.20
CA LEU A 17 2.12 12.39 18.18
C LEU A 17 0.63 12.19 18.48
N GLN A 18 0.28 11.98 19.75
CA GLN A 18 -1.11 11.87 20.22
C GLN A 18 -1.87 13.21 20.18
N ALA A 19 -1.17 14.33 20.33
CA ALA A 19 -1.76 15.67 20.32
C ALA A 19 -1.99 16.22 18.90
N ILE A 20 -1.38 15.64 17.87
CA ILE A 20 -1.54 16.08 16.48
C ILE A 20 -2.96 15.78 16.01
N GLN A 21 -3.69 16.84 15.64
CA GLN A 21 -4.98 16.70 14.99
C GLN A 21 -4.78 16.43 13.50
N LEU A 22 -5.30 15.29 13.05
CA LEU A 22 -5.36 14.95 11.64
C LEU A 22 -6.70 15.40 11.04
N PRO A 23 -6.74 15.74 9.74
CA PRO A 23 -7.97 15.86 8.98
C PRO A 23 -8.95 14.70 9.23
N HIS A 24 -10.24 15.03 9.33
CA HIS A 24 -11.32 14.09 9.69
C HIS A 24 -11.46 12.88 8.75
N ASN A 25 -10.90 12.94 7.54
CA ASN A 25 -10.90 11.85 6.57
C ASN A 25 -9.72 10.85 6.74
N MET A 26 -8.82 11.08 7.68
CA MET A 26 -7.69 10.19 7.96
C MET A 26 -7.89 9.40 9.26
N ASN A 27 -8.28 8.13 9.11
CA ASN A 27 -8.31 7.18 10.23
C ASN A 27 -6.94 6.54 10.43
N VAL A 28 -6.09 7.20 11.22
CA VAL A 28 -4.76 6.69 11.59
C VAL A 28 -4.76 6.33 13.06
N ILE A 29 -4.46 5.07 13.35
CA ILE A 29 -4.19 4.61 14.71
C ILE A 29 -2.67 4.50 14.82
N TYR A 30 -2.08 5.37 15.63
CA TYR A 30 -0.70 5.23 16.09
C TYR A 30 -0.71 4.20 17.22
N VAL A 31 -0.56 2.93 16.85
CA VAL A 31 -0.61 1.82 17.82
C VAL A 31 0.68 1.75 18.65
N ASP A 32 1.78 2.27 18.11
CA ASP A 32 3.12 1.98 18.63
C ASP A 32 3.88 3.27 18.97
N SER A 33 4.63 3.23 20.07
CA SER A 33 5.60 4.27 20.45
C SER A 33 6.54 4.59 19.28
N THR A 34 6.98 5.83 19.19
CA THR A 34 8.01 6.30 18.25
C THR A 34 9.35 5.56 18.40
N LEU A 35 9.59 4.95 19.57
CA LEU A 35 10.72 4.03 19.81
C LEU A 35 10.62 2.72 19.03
N MET A 36 9.42 2.32 18.61
CA MET A 36 9.15 1.14 17.80
C MET A 36 8.96 1.50 16.32
N SER A 37 9.57 2.61 15.85
CA SER A 37 9.47 3.05 14.46
C SER A 37 9.89 2.00 13.44
N ASP A 38 10.78 1.07 13.80
CA ASP A 38 11.17 -0.08 12.97
C ASP A 38 10.02 -1.04 12.67
N GLN A 39 8.98 -1.09 13.52
CA GLN A 39 7.81 -1.95 13.35
C GLN A 39 6.68 -1.25 12.58
N TRP A 40 6.84 0.04 12.28
CA TRP A 40 5.81 0.81 11.61
C TRP A 40 5.54 0.28 10.22
N LYS A 41 4.24 0.12 9.91
CA LYS A 41 3.80 -0.19 8.54
C LYS A 41 4.11 0.99 7.63
N ALA A 42 4.37 0.72 6.35
CA ALA A 42 4.67 1.75 5.34
C ALA A 42 3.66 2.92 5.31
N LYS A 43 2.38 2.67 5.62
CA LYS A 43 1.35 3.72 5.73
C LYS A 43 1.67 4.77 6.81
N ASN A 44 2.23 4.35 7.94
CA ASN A 44 2.59 5.22 9.06
C ASN A 44 3.83 6.03 8.71
N SER A 45 4.86 5.38 8.14
CA SER A 45 6.07 6.06 7.67
C SER A 45 5.74 7.12 6.60
N ARG A 46 4.85 6.79 5.65
CA ARG A 46 4.36 7.73 4.63
C ARG A 46 3.65 8.93 5.25
N LEU A 47 2.77 8.71 6.23
CA LEU A 47 2.07 9.79 6.93
C LEU A 47 3.06 10.73 7.63
N VAL A 48 4.10 10.17 8.26
CA VAL A 48 5.15 10.96 8.88
C VAL A 48 5.89 11.80 7.86
N VAL A 49 6.41 11.22 6.78
CA VAL A 49 7.16 12.01 5.79
C VAL A 49 6.29 13.10 5.14
N LEU A 50 5.04 12.79 4.80
CA LEU A 50 4.19 13.71 4.02
C LEU A 50 3.45 14.77 4.84
N TYR A 51 3.08 14.48 6.10
CA TYR A 51 2.12 15.35 6.81
C TYR A 51 2.64 15.79 8.17
N ILE A 52 3.06 14.86 9.02
CA ILE A 52 3.25 15.17 10.45
C ILE A 52 4.71 15.19 10.89
N GLY A 53 5.64 14.68 10.09
CA GLY A 53 7.02 14.46 10.49
C GLY A 53 7.75 15.76 10.78
N VAL A 54 7.60 16.77 9.92
CA VAL A 54 8.24 18.08 10.08
C VAL A 54 7.90 18.72 11.44
N PRO A 55 6.62 18.97 11.79
CA PRO A 55 6.28 19.54 13.09
C PRO A 55 6.57 18.59 14.27
N LEU A 56 6.59 17.28 14.04
CA LEU A 56 6.88 16.29 15.07
C LEU A 56 8.37 16.26 15.45
N VAL A 57 9.28 16.30 14.47
CA VAL A 57 10.70 16.01 14.71
C VAL A 57 11.58 17.24 14.88
N ILE A 58 11.20 18.40 14.32
CA ILE A 58 11.97 19.65 14.46
C ILE A 58 12.28 20.00 15.93
N PRO A 59 11.34 19.91 16.89
CA PRO A 59 11.60 20.31 18.28
C PRO A 59 12.62 19.42 19.00
N HIS A 60 12.92 18.23 18.48
CA HIS A 60 13.70 17.19 19.18
C HIS A 60 15.02 16.85 18.48
N LEU A 61 15.25 17.38 17.28
CA LEU A 61 16.44 17.10 16.48
C LEU A 61 17.38 18.31 16.49
N SER A 62 18.69 18.05 16.34
CA SER A 62 19.64 19.12 16.05
C SER A 62 19.26 19.83 14.76
N GLN A 63 19.59 21.12 14.64
CA GLN A 63 19.27 21.95 13.48
C GLN A 63 19.71 21.30 12.16
N LEU A 64 20.91 20.70 12.13
CA LEU A 64 21.47 20.03 10.97
C LEU A 64 20.63 18.83 10.52
N VAL A 65 20.26 17.96 11.46
CA VAL A 65 19.46 16.77 11.15
C VAL A 65 18.02 17.17 10.78
N ALA A 66 17.48 18.18 11.44
CA ALA A 66 16.16 18.71 11.15
C ALA A 66 16.08 19.30 9.73
N SER A 67 17.04 20.14 9.33
CA SER A 67 17.08 20.72 7.98
C SER A 67 17.20 19.64 6.91
N HIS A 68 18.04 18.64 7.15
CA HIS A 68 18.24 17.53 6.22
C HIS A 68 16.96 16.68 6.07
N PHE A 69 16.23 16.44 7.17
CA PHE A 69 14.93 15.76 7.12
C PHE A 69 13.86 16.58 6.38
N VAL A 70 13.83 17.92 6.59
CA VAL A 70 12.88 18.80 5.91
C VAL A 70 13.09 18.80 4.39
N LEU A 71 14.36 18.85 3.97
CA LEU A 71 14.75 18.79 2.56
C LEU A 71 14.27 17.48 1.91
N TYR A 72 14.48 16.35 2.58
CA TYR A 72 13.94 15.05 2.14
C TYR A 72 12.41 15.03 2.08
N ALA A 73 11.75 15.46 3.16
CA ALA A 73 10.29 15.47 3.24
C ALA A 73 9.67 16.35 2.13
N MET A 74 10.31 17.46 1.78
CA MET A 74 9.89 18.34 0.70
C MET A 74 9.99 17.66 -0.66
N ALA A 75 11.12 17.01 -0.95
CA ALA A 75 11.31 16.28 -2.20
C ALA A 75 10.25 15.17 -2.38
N ILE A 76 10.01 14.37 -1.34
CA ILE A 76 9.00 13.32 -1.38
C ILE A 76 7.58 13.88 -1.57
N LYS A 77 7.26 15.04 -0.96
CA LYS A 77 5.96 15.69 -1.16
C LYS A 77 5.75 16.15 -2.61
N LEU A 78 6.78 16.73 -3.23
CA LEU A 78 6.73 17.14 -4.64
C LEU A 78 6.52 15.92 -5.55
N LEU A 79 7.28 14.85 -5.35
CA LEU A 79 7.13 13.61 -6.11
C LEU A 79 5.81 12.86 -5.81
N HIS A 80 5.17 13.10 -4.67
CA HIS A 80 3.96 12.40 -4.26
C HIS A 80 2.81 12.61 -5.25
N CYS A 81 2.59 13.87 -5.63
CA CYS A 81 1.54 14.27 -6.57
C CYS A 81 1.99 15.51 -7.35
N PRO A 82 2.99 15.37 -8.24
CA PRO A 82 3.51 16.49 -9.01
C PRO A 82 2.43 17.02 -9.95
N LYS A 83 2.30 18.33 -10.02
CA LYS A 83 1.37 19.05 -10.89
C LYS A 83 2.04 19.48 -12.19
N THR A 84 3.34 19.75 -12.14
CA THR A 84 4.13 20.18 -13.29
C THR A 84 5.46 19.42 -13.35
N PRO A 85 6.07 19.28 -14.53
CA PRO A 85 7.37 18.61 -14.66
C PRO A 85 8.48 19.35 -13.91
N GLU A 86 8.38 20.67 -13.74
CA GLU A 86 9.36 21.45 -12.97
C GLU A 86 9.35 21.08 -11.48
N GLU A 87 8.21 20.66 -10.93
CA GLU A 87 8.16 20.14 -9.55
C GLU A 87 8.94 18.83 -9.42
N ILE A 88 8.97 17.99 -10.46
CA ILE A 88 9.77 16.76 -10.51
C ILE A 88 11.25 17.10 -10.57
N THR A 89 11.66 18.01 -11.46
CA THR A 89 13.06 18.47 -11.56
C THR A 89 13.53 19.13 -10.25
N LEU A 90 12.68 19.92 -9.60
CA LEU A 90 13.03 20.49 -8.29
C LEU A 90 13.21 19.40 -7.24
N ALA A 91 12.34 18.39 -7.24
CA ALA A 91 12.44 17.28 -6.29
C ALA A 91 13.69 16.43 -6.52
N GLU A 92 14.09 16.22 -7.78
CA GLU A 92 15.34 15.56 -8.17
C GLU A 92 16.53 16.30 -7.56
N GLN A 93 16.63 17.62 -7.79
CA GLN A 93 17.69 18.44 -7.20
C GLN A 93 17.72 18.35 -5.67
N LEU A 94 16.55 18.34 -5.02
CA LEU A 94 16.49 18.17 -3.56
C LEU A 94 16.98 16.77 -3.14
N ILE A 95 16.64 15.72 -3.87
CA ILE A 95 17.13 14.36 -3.57
C ILE A 95 18.64 14.26 -3.76
N ASP A 96 19.19 14.85 -4.81
CA ASP A 96 20.64 14.85 -5.04
C ASP A 96 21.36 15.52 -3.87
N ARG A 97 20.88 16.69 -3.44
CA ARG A 97 21.44 17.38 -2.26
C ARG A 97 21.29 16.57 -0.99
N TYR A 98 20.17 15.88 -0.79
CA TYR A 98 19.98 14.96 0.34
C TYR A 98 21.03 13.84 0.31
N CYS A 99 21.22 13.21 -0.84
CA CYS A 99 22.17 12.11 -1.00
C CYS A 99 23.62 12.57 -0.80
N GLU A 100 23.99 13.73 -1.33
CA GLU A 100 25.31 14.36 -1.15
C GLU A 100 25.61 14.66 0.32
N GLN A 101 24.62 15.14 1.07
CA GLN A 101 24.79 15.58 2.46
C GLN A 101 24.61 14.44 3.48
N ALA A 102 23.96 13.34 3.11
CA ALA A 102 23.66 12.24 4.03
C ALA A 102 24.90 11.67 4.77
N PRO A 103 26.07 11.45 4.13
CA PRO A 103 27.26 10.96 4.82
C PRO A 103 27.77 11.92 5.91
N LEU A 104 27.63 13.23 5.68
CA LEU A 104 28.04 14.27 6.64
C LEU A 104 27.09 14.34 7.83
N VAL A 105 25.78 14.17 7.58
CA VAL A 105 24.73 14.32 8.61
C VAL A 105 24.58 13.07 9.47
N TYR A 106 24.76 11.88 8.90
CA TYR A 106 24.41 10.61 9.55
C TYR A 106 25.55 9.57 9.64
N ASP A 107 26.79 9.96 9.37
CA ASP A 107 27.99 9.10 9.25
C ASP A 107 28.16 8.48 7.84
N GLN A 108 29.42 8.33 7.40
CA GLN A 108 29.82 7.79 6.09
C GLN A 108 29.33 6.35 5.86
N ARG A 109 29.01 5.63 6.93
CA ARG A 109 28.47 4.27 6.87
C ARG A 109 27.03 4.20 6.35
N ILE A 110 26.39 5.34 6.12
CA ILE A 110 25.01 5.39 5.64
C ILE A 110 24.87 5.08 4.15
N GLU A 111 25.95 4.83 3.39
CA GLU A 111 25.89 4.35 2.01
C GLU A 111 25.16 3.00 1.91
N LEU A 112 23.83 3.11 1.85
CA LEU A 112 22.90 2.01 1.84
C LEU A 112 22.24 1.98 0.45
N LEU A 113 21.93 0.77 -0.03
CA LEU A 113 21.14 0.54 -1.24
C LEU A 113 19.89 1.44 -1.31
N THR A 114 19.32 1.79 -0.15
CA THR A 114 18.19 2.72 -0.07
C THR A 114 18.54 4.13 -0.54
N LEU A 115 19.70 4.70 -0.19
CA LEU A 115 20.11 6.03 -0.63
C LEU A 115 20.26 6.08 -2.15
N HIS A 116 20.91 5.08 -2.73
CA HIS A 116 21.00 4.95 -4.18
C HIS A 116 19.61 4.84 -4.84
N ALA A 117 18.68 4.08 -4.25
CA ALA A 117 17.32 3.97 -4.76
C ALA A 117 16.56 5.30 -4.74
N HIS A 118 16.91 6.27 -3.89
CA HIS A 118 16.26 7.58 -3.88
C HIS A 118 16.60 8.40 -5.13
N LEU A 119 17.82 8.30 -5.66
CA LEU A 119 18.25 9.03 -6.87
C LEU A 119 17.34 8.72 -8.07
N HIS A 120 16.84 7.49 -8.15
CA HIS A 120 15.96 7.07 -9.24
C HIS A 120 14.49 7.49 -9.05
N LEU A 121 14.09 8.06 -7.91
CA LEU A 121 12.67 8.35 -7.64
C LEU A 121 12.08 9.41 -8.58
N ALA A 122 12.87 10.40 -8.98
CA ALA A 122 12.43 11.43 -9.91
C ALA A 122 12.15 10.84 -11.29
N ASP A 123 13.07 10.03 -11.82
CA ASP A 123 12.89 9.28 -13.07
C ASP A 123 11.65 8.40 -13.02
N GLN A 124 11.46 7.66 -11.93
CA GLN A 124 10.27 6.82 -11.76
C GLN A 124 8.98 7.66 -11.76
N ALA A 125 8.98 8.83 -11.12
CA ALA A 125 7.83 9.72 -11.12
C ALA A 125 7.58 10.36 -12.50
N GLN A 126 8.63 10.61 -13.28
CA GLN A 126 8.52 11.13 -14.64
C GLN A 126 7.94 10.09 -15.61
N ILE A 127 8.38 8.83 -15.51
CA ILE A 127 7.96 7.75 -16.40
C ILE A 127 6.55 7.24 -16.03
N HIS A 128 6.27 7.10 -14.73
CA HIS A 128 5.07 6.40 -14.24
C HIS A 128 4.04 7.33 -13.57
N GLY A 129 4.33 8.62 -13.47
CA GLY A 129 3.51 9.60 -12.74
C GLY A 129 3.82 9.62 -11.24
N GLY A 130 3.15 10.53 -10.52
CA GLY A 130 3.40 10.76 -9.10
C GLY A 130 3.42 9.51 -8.23
N LEU A 131 4.26 9.51 -7.19
CA LEU A 131 4.46 8.36 -6.31
C LEU A 131 3.14 7.84 -5.73
N ALA A 132 2.15 8.72 -5.49
CA ALA A 132 0.82 8.34 -5.03
C ALA A 132 0.19 7.19 -5.83
N PHE A 133 0.45 7.12 -7.14
CA PHE A 133 -0.15 6.17 -8.08
C PHE A 133 0.74 4.95 -8.34
N THR A 134 2.05 5.08 -8.16
CA THR A 134 3.04 4.04 -8.47
C THR A 134 3.38 3.15 -7.28
N TYR A 135 2.86 3.46 -6.08
CA TYR A 135 3.01 2.60 -4.93
C TYR A 135 2.38 1.21 -5.15
N ALA A 136 3.12 0.17 -4.73
CA ALA A 136 2.65 -1.22 -4.67
C ALA A 136 1.44 -1.45 -3.74
N TYR A 137 0.84 -0.40 -3.16
CA TYR A 137 -0.33 -0.50 -2.31
C TYR A 137 -1.56 -1.01 -3.08
N SER A 138 -1.81 -0.49 -4.29
CA SER A 138 -2.91 -0.96 -5.14
C SER A 138 -2.76 -2.45 -5.44
N PHE A 139 -1.55 -2.87 -5.81
CA PHE A 139 -1.24 -4.28 -6.05
C PHE A 139 -1.41 -5.15 -4.80
N LYS A 140 -0.91 -4.71 -3.63
CA LYS A 140 -1.12 -5.41 -2.35
C LYS A 140 -2.60 -5.52 -1.99
N SER A 141 -3.40 -4.48 -2.27
CA SER A 141 -4.84 -4.49 -2.07
C SER A 141 -5.51 -5.54 -2.97
N SER A 142 -5.15 -5.56 -4.26
CA SER A 142 -5.64 -6.56 -5.22
C SER A 142 -5.27 -7.98 -4.82
N ILE A 143 -4.01 -8.24 -4.42
CA ILE A 143 -3.59 -9.55 -3.91
C ILE A 143 -4.41 -9.92 -2.67
N ARG A 144 -4.61 -9.00 -1.73
CA ARG A 144 -5.41 -9.27 -0.52
C ARG A 144 -6.86 -9.57 -0.85
N PHE A 145 -7.43 -8.90 -1.85
CA PHE A 145 -8.75 -9.19 -2.36
C PHE A 145 -8.82 -10.60 -2.95
N ILE A 146 -7.91 -10.94 -3.86
CA ILE A 146 -7.82 -12.26 -4.49
C ILE A 146 -7.67 -13.34 -3.41
N LYS A 147 -6.75 -13.19 -2.46
CA LYS A 147 -6.55 -14.15 -1.36
C LYS A 147 -7.78 -14.39 -0.48
N ARG A 148 -8.66 -13.39 -0.35
CA ARG A 148 -9.94 -13.57 0.38
C ARG A 148 -10.97 -14.34 -0.43
N LYS A 149 -10.95 -14.18 -1.76
CA LYS A 149 -11.93 -14.78 -2.69
C LYS A 149 -11.51 -16.15 -3.22
N ALA A 150 -10.21 -16.37 -3.40
CA ALA A 150 -9.57 -17.62 -3.75
C ALA A 150 -8.73 -18.09 -2.55
N HIS A 151 -9.39 -18.80 -1.65
CA HIS A 151 -8.76 -19.45 -0.50
C HIS A 151 -9.02 -20.96 -0.57
N GLY A 152 -8.46 -21.74 0.37
CA GLY A 152 -8.52 -23.21 0.32
C GLY A 152 -9.95 -23.80 0.36
N SER A 153 -10.09 -25.04 0.82
CA SER A 153 -11.31 -25.85 0.68
C SER A 153 -12.60 -25.32 1.34
N LYS A 154 -12.59 -24.16 2.01
CA LYS A 154 -13.78 -23.58 2.64
C LYS A 154 -14.69 -22.93 1.59
N SER A 155 -15.97 -23.28 1.60
CA SER A 155 -17.00 -22.67 0.74
C SER A 155 -16.65 -22.68 -0.76
N LEU A 156 -16.11 -23.80 -1.26
CA LEU A 156 -15.63 -23.94 -2.64
C LEU A 156 -16.70 -23.59 -3.69
N ALA A 157 -17.94 -24.03 -3.50
CA ALA A 157 -19.05 -23.72 -4.40
C ALA A 157 -19.30 -22.20 -4.52
N THR A 158 -19.21 -21.46 -3.41
CA THR A 158 -19.34 -19.99 -3.41
C THR A 158 -18.16 -19.32 -4.11
N GLN A 159 -16.96 -19.86 -3.96
CA GLN A 159 -15.78 -19.36 -4.68
C GLN A 159 -15.94 -19.58 -6.18
N ILE A 160 -16.32 -20.78 -6.62
CA ILE A 160 -16.56 -21.11 -8.04
C ILE A 160 -17.64 -20.20 -8.62
N ALA A 161 -18.81 -20.10 -7.97
CA ALA A 161 -19.90 -19.25 -8.43
C ALA A 161 -19.48 -17.77 -8.60
N TYR A 162 -18.68 -17.25 -7.66
CA TYR A 162 -18.16 -15.89 -7.72
C TYR A 162 -17.24 -15.66 -8.92
N TRP A 163 -16.31 -16.58 -9.18
CA TRP A 163 -15.36 -16.47 -10.29
C TRP A 163 -16.04 -16.69 -11.65
N THR A 164 -16.97 -17.63 -11.76
CA THR A 164 -17.78 -17.83 -12.98
C THR A 164 -18.60 -16.59 -13.30
N ASN A 165 -19.24 -15.97 -12.28
CA ASN A 165 -19.99 -14.73 -12.48
C ASN A 165 -19.09 -13.59 -12.96
N LEU A 166 -17.91 -13.42 -12.34
CA LEU A 166 -16.91 -12.44 -12.79
C LEU A 166 -16.48 -12.67 -14.24
N GLN A 167 -16.24 -13.91 -14.65
CA GLN A 167 -15.87 -14.26 -16.03
C GLN A 167 -16.99 -13.91 -17.01
N CYS A 168 -18.25 -14.22 -16.67
CA CYS A 168 -19.41 -13.86 -17.49
C CYS A 168 -19.63 -12.34 -17.60
N MET A 169 -19.15 -11.56 -16.63
CA MET A 169 -19.20 -10.09 -16.67
C MET A 169 -18.05 -9.48 -17.49
N SER A 170 -16.86 -10.09 -17.48
CA SER A 170 -15.70 -9.59 -18.21
C SER A 170 -15.72 -9.96 -19.69
N GLU A 171 -16.26 -11.13 -20.02
CA GLU A 171 -16.48 -11.59 -21.37
C GLU A 171 -17.99 -11.73 -21.55
N PRO A 172 -18.67 -10.81 -22.27
CA PRO A 172 -20.10 -10.92 -22.54
C PRO A 172 -20.37 -12.01 -23.60
N THR A 173 -19.82 -13.20 -23.42
CA THR A 173 -20.18 -14.40 -24.16
C THR A 173 -21.20 -15.14 -23.32
N LYS A 174 -22.39 -15.36 -23.89
CA LYS A 174 -23.51 -16.07 -23.24
C LYS A 174 -22.98 -17.34 -22.57
N PHE A 175 -23.16 -17.43 -21.25
CA PHE A 175 -22.95 -18.66 -20.52
C PHE A 175 -23.95 -19.69 -21.03
N GLU A 176 -23.50 -20.59 -21.90
CA GLU A 176 -24.27 -21.75 -22.30
C GLU A 176 -24.08 -22.83 -21.24
N ILE A 177 -25.18 -23.27 -20.65
CA ILE A 177 -25.18 -24.41 -19.72
C ILE A 177 -24.74 -25.62 -20.57
N PRO A 178 -23.60 -26.27 -20.27
CA PRO A 178 -23.24 -27.48 -20.96
C PRO A 178 -24.30 -28.53 -20.63
N ILE A 179 -25.09 -28.92 -21.64
CA ILE A 179 -26.02 -30.03 -21.54
C ILE A 179 -25.15 -31.27 -21.30
N SER A 180 -25.28 -31.88 -20.12
CA SER A 180 -24.58 -33.12 -19.81
C SER A 180 -25.03 -34.20 -20.78
N THR A 181 -24.19 -34.55 -21.74
CA THR A 181 -24.45 -35.65 -22.68
C THR A 181 -24.09 -37.02 -22.10
N ALA A 182 -23.68 -37.11 -20.84
CA ALA A 182 -23.47 -38.40 -20.20
C ALA A 182 -23.68 -38.34 -18.69
N VAL A 183 -24.47 -39.31 -18.23
CA VAL A 183 -24.72 -39.75 -16.85
C VAL A 183 -26.05 -39.24 -16.26
N ASN A 184 -27.01 -40.16 -16.31
CA ASN A 184 -28.36 -40.18 -15.73
C ASN A 184 -29.51 -39.64 -16.60
N GLN A 185 -29.69 -40.24 -17.78
CA GLN A 185 -31.04 -40.44 -18.29
C GLN A 185 -31.73 -41.48 -17.40
N ILE A 186 -32.49 -41.03 -16.40
CA ILE A 186 -33.57 -41.86 -15.87
C ILE A 186 -34.62 -41.85 -16.97
N ASP A 187 -34.78 -42.98 -17.64
CA ASP A 187 -35.79 -43.17 -18.68
C ASP A 187 -37.18 -43.09 -18.03
N MET A 188 -37.79 -41.91 -18.15
CA MET A 188 -39.13 -41.62 -17.63
C MET A 188 -40.25 -42.18 -18.53
N ASN A 189 -39.92 -42.89 -19.62
CA ASN A 189 -40.92 -43.42 -20.55
C ASN A 189 -41.61 -44.70 -20.08
N HIS A 190 -41.18 -45.28 -18.96
CA HIS A 190 -41.78 -46.50 -18.39
C HIS A 190 -42.63 -46.29 -17.13
N LEU A 191 -42.82 -45.05 -16.67
CA LEU A 191 -43.72 -44.76 -15.55
C LEU A 191 -45.03 -44.17 -16.07
N SER A 192 -45.97 -45.05 -16.42
CA SER A 192 -47.37 -44.64 -16.59
C SER A 192 -47.91 -44.18 -15.24
N ILE A 193 -48.51 -42.98 -15.24
CA ILE A 193 -49.07 -42.30 -14.07
C ILE A 193 -50.36 -42.98 -13.55
N ASP A 194 -50.81 -44.07 -14.16
CA ASP A 194 -52.06 -44.76 -13.79
C ASP A 194 -51.87 -45.89 -12.75
N SER A 195 -50.65 -46.21 -12.34
CA SER A 195 -50.39 -47.34 -11.41
C SER A 195 -50.52 -47.01 -9.91
N TYR A 196 -50.87 -45.79 -9.54
CA TYR A 196 -50.99 -45.36 -8.13
C TYR A 196 -52.42 -45.04 -7.67
N ARG A 197 -53.45 -45.38 -8.46
CA ARG A 197 -54.83 -45.04 -8.12
C ARG A 197 -55.73 -46.20 -7.71
N ASP A 198 -55.29 -47.44 -7.80
CA ASP A 198 -56.01 -48.58 -7.23
C ASP A 198 -55.03 -49.60 -6.68
N GLN A 199 -55.17 -49.89 -5.37
CA GLN A 199 -54.53 -50.92 -4.52
C GLN A 199 -53.40 -50.45 -3.60
#